data_AF-A0A5N1JYL3-F1
#
_entry.id   AF-A0A5N1JYL3-F1
#
_cell.length_a   1.000
_cell.length_b   1.000
_cell.length_c   1.000
_cell.angle_alpha   90.00
_cell.angle_beta   90.00
_cell.angle_gamma   90.00
#
_symmetry.space_group_name_H-M   'P 1'
#
loop_
_entity.id
_entity.type
_entity.pdbx_description
1 polymer ?
#
loop_
_entity_poly.entity_id
_entity_poly.type
_entity_poly.pdbx_seq_one_letter_code
_entity_poly.pdbx_strand_id
1 'polypeptide(L)'
;MIVPKYLRPVFDRDAYGPLSRMEKAIRFVIFVPIVFALQVPAIVLLLAFGVSCGVGPLKILLDETGTITWLKLGMFVITPSMFLIGTWVRKYFLPFR
;
A
#
# COMPACT_ATOMS: atom_id res chain seq x y z
N MET A 1 23.04 6.87 13.79
CA MET A 1 21.89 7.79 13.68
C MET A 1 20.74 7.26 14.52
N ILE A 2 20.17 8.07 15.42
CA ILE A 2 19.03 7.66 16.25
C ILE A 2 17.75 7.96 15.47
N VAL A 3 17.05 6.93 14.98
CA VAL A 3 15.75 7.09 14.32
C VAL A 3 14.71 7.55 15.35
N PRO A 4 13.90 8.59 15.11
CA PRO A 4 12.87 9.03 16.04
C PRO A 4 11.87 7.92 16.39
N LYS A 5 11.42 7.82 17.65
CA LYS A 5 10.53 6.75 18.14
C LYS A 5 9.24 6.61 17.32
N TYR A 6 8.71 7.69 16.77
CA TYR A 6 7.50 7.68 15.96
C TYR A 6 7.70 7.16 14.53
N LEU A 7 8.93 7.04 14.01
CA LEU A 7 9.19 6.49 12.67
C LEU A 7 9.54 4.99 12.69
N ARG A 8 9.72 4.40 13.88
CA ARG A 8 10.17 3.00 14.00
C ARG A 8 9.04 2.00 13.80
N PRO A 9 9.34 0.77 13.31
CA PRO A 9 8.37 -0.32 13.28
C PRO A 9 7.79 -0.61 14.67
N VAL A 10 6.53 -1.01 14.71
CA VAL A 10 5.75 -1.33 15.91
C VAL A 10 6.29 -2.60 16.61
N PHE A 11 7.00 -3.47 15.89
CA PHE A 11 7.65 -4.67 16.45
C PHE A 11 8.79 -4.34 17.41
N ASP A 12 9.31 -3.11 17.38
CA ASP A 12 10.36 -2.64 18.27
C ASP A 12 9.80 -2.09 19.61
N ARG A 13 8.51 -2.35 19.90
CA ARG A 13 7.82 -1.90 21.12
C ARG A 13 8.46 -2.44 22.40
N ASP A 14 8.96 -3.68 22.34
CA ASP A 14 9.56 -4.36 23.50
C ASP A 14 10.91 -3.73 23.90
N ALA A 15 11.60 -3.05 22.96
CA ALA A 15 12.88 -2.40 23.21
C ALA A 15 12.78 -0.93 23.67
N TYR A 16 11.64 -0.25 23.43
CA TYR A 16 11.55 1.23 23.59
C TYR A 16 10.33 1.75 24.37
N GLY A 17 9.46 0.85 24.85
CA GLY A 17 8.31 1.19 25.68
C GLY A 17 7.08 1.70 24.91
N PRO A 18 5.97 1.97 25.62
CA PRO A 18 4.72 2.39 25.01
C PRO A 18 4.82 3.78 24.35
N LEU A 19 4.19 3.93 23.18
CA LEU A 19 4.07 5.21 22.47
C LEU A 19 3.07 6.14 23.17
N SER A 20 3.45 7.40 23.36
CA SER A 20 2.56 8.46 23.84
C SER A 20 1.44 8.78 22.83
N ARG A 21 0.35 9.41 23.28
CA ARG A 21 -0.78 9.81 22.40
C ARG A 21 -0.32 10.73 21.26
N MET A 22 0.61 11.64 21.54
CA MET A 22 1.23 12.54 20.55
C MET A 22 2.00 11.75 19.48
N GLU A 23 2.86 10.80 19.87
CA GLU A 23 3.64 10.01 18.91
C GLU A 23 2.76 9.11 18.03
N LYS A 24 1.63 8.62 18.57
CA LYS A 24 0.63 7.89 17.78
C LYS A 24 -0.05 8.81 16.75
N ALA A 25 -0.38 10.04 17.12
CA ALA A 25 -0.95 11.02 16.20
C ALA A 25 0.03 11.38 15.08
N ILE A 26 1.31 11.61 15.41
CA ILE A 26 2.37 11.88 14.42
C ILE A 26 2.52 10.70 13.44
N ARG A 27 2.55 9.46 13.95
CA ARG A 27 2.53 8.25 13.10
C ARG A 27 1.35 8.23 12.15
N PHE A 28 0.17 8.55 12.64
CA PHE A 28 -1.04 8.56 11.84
C PHE A 28 -0.94 9.59 10.71
N VAL A 29 -0.55 10.82 11.02
CA VAL A 29 -0.42 11.92 10.04
C VAL A 29 0.62 11.60 8.95
N ILE A 30 1.71 10.89 9.29
CA ILE A 30 2.76 10.55 8.32
C ILE A 30 2.38 9.32 7.48
N PHE A 31 1.99 8.21 8.14
CA PHE A 31 1.85 6.93 7.45
C PHE A 31 0.49 6.75 6.78
N VAL A 32 -0.57 7.42 7.25
CA VAL A 32 -1.90 7.29 6.63
C VAL A 32 -1.91 7.84 5.20
N PRO A 33 -1.43 9.06 4.90
CA PRO A 33 -1.36 9.54 3.52
C PRO A 33 -0.55 8.63 2.60
N ILE A 34 0.55 8.05 3.11
CA ILE A 34 1.39 7.10 2.35
C ILE A 34 0.59 5.82 2.03
N VAL A 35 -0.12 5.27 3.02
CA VAL A 35 -0.96 4.09 2.81
C VAL A 35 -2.08 4.39 1.80
N PHE A 36 -2.71 5.57 1.88
CA PHE A 36 -3.72 5.99 0.90
C PHE A 36 -3.14 6.13 -0.51
N ALA A 37 -2.00 6.80 -0.66
CA ALA A 37 -1.34 6.95 -1.96
C ALA A 37 -0.98 5.59 -2.60
N LEU A 38 -0.65 4.60 -1.78
CA LEU A 38 -0.32 3.24 -2.25
C LEU A 38 -1.56 2.38 -2.52
N GLN A 39 -2.57 2.44 -1.65
CA GLN A 39 -3.72 1.53 -1.70
C GLN A 39 -4.87 2.05 -2.56
N VAL A 40 -5.10 3.36 -2.63
CA VAL A 40 -6.23 3.92 -3.39
C VAL A 40 -6.16 3.55 -4.87
N PRO A 41 -5.02 3.72 -5.58
CA PRO A 41 -4.94 3.30 -6.99
C PRO A 41 -5.23 1.80 -7.17
N ALA A 42 -4.74 0.97 -6.25
CA ALA A 42 -4.96 -0.46 -6.30
C ALA A 42 -6.40 -0.88 -6.04
N ILE A 43 -7.07 -0.24 -5.09
CA ILE A 43 -8.48 -0.48 -4.80
C ILE A 43 -9.34 -0.06 -5.99
N VAL A 44 -9.06 1.10 -6.59
CA VAL A 44 -9.77 1.57 -7.79
C VAL A 44 -9.61 0.57 -8.94
N LEU A 45 -8.40 0.04 -9.14
CA LEU A 45 -8.14 -0.95 -10.19
C LEU A 45 -8.89 -2.27 -9.93
N LEU A 46 -8.91 -2.75 -8.68
CA LEU A 46 -9.65 -3.95 -8.28
C LEU A 46 -11.17 -3.76 -8.43
N LEU A 47 -11.69 -2.58 -8.10
CA LEU A 47 -13.10 -2.24 -8.34
C LEU A 47 -13.42 -2.23 -9.83
N ALA A 48 -12.55 -1.64 -10.66
CA ALA A 48 -12.72 -1.67 -12.11
C ALA A 48 -12.68 -3.11 -12.66
N PHE A 49 -11.82 -3.97 -12.09
CA PHE A 49 -11.79 -5.40 -12.39
C PHE A 49 -13.12 -6.08 -12.05
N GLY A 50 -13.65 -5.84 -10.85
CA GLY A 50 -14.93 -6.38 -10.39
C GLY A 50 -16.11 -5.91 -11.26
N VAL A 51 -16.19 -4.62 -11.56
CA VAL A 51 -17.26 -4.03 -12.39
C VAL A 51 -17.20 -4.57 -13.83
N SER A 52 -16.01 -4.79 -14.37
CA SER A 52 -15.85 -5.37 -15.73
C SER A 52 -15.97 -6.89 -15.77
N CYS A 53 -16.29 -7.56 -14.66
CA CYS A 53 -16.27 -9.02 -14.52
C CYS A 53 -14.95 -9.64 -15.02
N GLY A 54 -13.84 -8.92 -14.89
CA GLY A 54 -12.53 -9.32 -15.40
C GLY A 54 -12.33 -9.19 -16.92
N VAL A 55 -13.36 -8.83 -17.71
CA VAL A 55 -13.29 -8.81 -19.19
C VAL A 55 -12.32 -7.76 -19.72
N GLY A 56 -12.30 -6.54 -19.16
CA GLY A 56 -11.38 -5.48 -19.58
C GLY A 56 -9.91 -5.84 -19.35
N PRO A 57 -9.55 -6.23 -18.11
CA PRO A 57 -8.21 -6.71 -17.77
C PRO A 57 -7.77 -7.96 -18.55
N LEU A 58 -8.69 -8.90 -18.84
CA LEU A 58 -8.39 -10.06 -19.69
C LEU A 58 -8.03 -9.66 -21.11
N LYS A 59 -8.77 -8.72 -21.71
CA LYS A 59 -8.44 -8.18 -23.03
C LYS A 59 -7.06 -7.53 -23.04
N ILE A 60 -6.74 -6.76 -22.00
CA ILE A 60 -5.42 -6.14 -21.82
C ILE A 60 -4.33 -7.21 -21.67
N LEU A 61 -4.59 -8.29 -20.94
CA LEU A 61 -3.63 -9.38 -20.74
C LEU A 61 -3.36 -10.15 -22.04
N LEU A 62 -4.42 -10.46 -22.79
CA LEU A 62 -4.39 -11.25 -24.03
C LEU A 62 -4.00 -10.44 -25.27
N ASP A 63 -3.91 -9.12 -25.17
CA ASP A 63 -3.51 -8.28 -26.28
C ASP A 63 -2.00 -8.46 -26.58
N GLU A 64 -1.68 -9.09 -27.71
CA GLU A 64 -0.29 -9.32 -28.12
C GLU A 64 0.34 -8.11 -28.81
N THR A 65 -0.41 -7.02 -29.01
CA THR A 65 0.21 -5.79 -29.50
C THR A 65 1.13 -5.20 -28.42
N GLY A 66 2.44 -5.13 -28.72
CA GLY A 66 3.47 -4.66 -27.79
C GLY A 66 3.25 -3.25 -27.22
N THR A 67 2.28 -2.52 -27.77
CA THR A 67 1.75 -1.22 -27.34
C THR A 67 1.23 -1.19 -25.91
N ILE A 68 0.74 -2.30 -25.34
CA ILE A 68 0.09 -2.30 -24.00
C ILE A 68 1.03 -2.85 -22.88
N THR A 69 2.27 -3.20 -23.21
CA THR A 69 3.22 -3.83 -22.27
C THR A 69 3.37 -3.10 -20.93
N TRP A 70 3.50 -1.77 -20.96
CA TRP A 70 3.63 -0.94 -19.74
C TRP A 70 2.36 -0.96 -18.88
N LEU A 71 1.20 -1.01 -19.52
CA LEU A 71 -0.09 -1.02 -18.83
C LEU A 71 -0.35 -2.39 -18.19
N LYS A 72 0.05 -3.49 -18.84
CA LYS A 72 0.06 -4.84 -18.22
C LYS A 72 0.95 -4.88 -16.98
N LEU A 73 2.16 -4.34 -17.07
CA LEU A 73 3.11 -4.27 -15.95
C LEU A 73 2.54 -3.42 -14.81
N GLY A 74 1.96 -2.27 -15.14
CA GLY A 74 1.26 -1.41 -14.19
C GLY A 74 0.14 -2.13 -13.45
N MET A 75 -0.73 -2.81 -14.18
CA MET A 75 -1.93 -3.46 -13.62
C MET A 75 -1.63 -4.74 -12.86
N PHE A 76 -0.77 -5.62 -13.38
CA PHE A 76 -0.59 -6.97 -12.85
C PHE A 76 0.64 -7.12 -11.96
N VAL A 77 1.58 -6.17 -11.98
CA VAL A 77 2.80 -6.24 -11.16
C VAL A 77 2.85 -5.07 -10.18
N ILE A 78 2.83 -3.83 -10.69
CA ILE A 78 3.04 -2.63 -9.87
C ILE A 78 1.89 -2.44 -8.90
N THR A 79 0.65 -2.51 -9.38
CA THR A 79 -0.54 -2.22 -8.57
C THR A 79 -0.72 -3.22 -7.41
N PRO A 80 -0.62 -4.55 -7.61
CA PRO A 80 -0.62 -5.51 -6.51
C PRO A 80 0.54 -5.29 -5.53
N SER A 81 1.74 -4.97 -6.04
CA SER A 81 2.90 -4.70 -5.20
C SER A 81 2.68 -3.46 -4.32
N MET A 82 2.11 -2.37 -4.87
CA MET A 82 1.77 -1.17 -4.11
C MET A 82 0.75 -1.48 -3.00
N PHE A 83 -0.26 -2.29 -3.31
CA PHE A 83 -1.25 -2.71 -2.32
C PHE A 83 -0.60 -3.49 -1.18
N LEU A 84 0.24 -4.48 -1.52
CA LEU A 84 1.01 -5.25 -0.56
C LEU A 84 1.87 -4.31 0.30
N ILE A 85 2.71 -3.45 -0.30
CA ILE A 85 3.52 -2.49 0.45
C ILE A 85 2.65 -1.64 1.38
N GLY A 86 1.50 -1.14 0.94
CA GLY A 86 0.56 -0.40 1.79
C GLY A 86 0.04 -1.22 2.98
N THR A 87 -0.29 -2.50 2.79
CA THR A 87 -0.70 -3.39 3.89
C THR A 87 0.43 -3.65 4.88
N TRP A 88 1.66 -3.78 4.39
CA TRP A 88 2.85 -3.90 5.23
C TRP A 88 3.08 -2.60 6.01
N VAL A 89 3.03 -1.44 5.37
CA VAL A 89 3.17 -0.14 6.06
C VAL A 89 2.13 -0.01 7.18
N ARG A 90 0.87 -0.38 6.91
CA ARG A 90 -0.18 -0.41 7.94
C ARG A 90 0.13 -1.38 9.08
N LYS A 91 0.57 -2.60 8.77
CA LYS A 91 0.89 -3.65 9.76
C LYS A 91 2.09 -3.28 10.64
N TYR A 92 3.13 -2.71 10.04
CA TYR A 92 4.41 -2.46 10.69
C TYR A 92 4.52 -1.08 11.32
N PHE A 93 3.82 -0.05 10.84
CA PHE A 93 4.01 1.33 11.31
C PHE A 93 2.79 1.96 11.98
N LEU A 94 1.57 1.54 11.62
CA LEU A 94 0.34 2.07 12.20
C LEU A 94 -0.14 1.22 13.39
N PRO A 95 -0.51 1.86 14.51
CA PRO A 95 -0.97 1.15 15.70
C PRO A 95 -2.48 0.88 15.59
N PHE A 96 -2.90 -0.10 14.80
CA PHE A 96 -4.29 -0.59 14.78
C PHE A 96 -4.45 -1.96 15.45
N ARG A 97 -3.56 -2.25 16.41
CA ARG A 97 -3.76 -3.33 17.39
C ARG A 97 -4.29 -2.71 18.68
#